data_AF-A0A3M2CV89-F1
#
_entry.id   AF-A0A3M2CV89-F1
#
_cell.length_a   1.000
_cell.length_b   1.000
_cell.length_c   1.000
_cell.angle_alpha   90.00
_cell.angle_beta   90.00
_cell.angle_gamma   90.00
#
_symmetry.space_group_name_H-M   'P 1'
#
loop_
_entity.id
_entity.type
_entity.pdbx_description
1 polymer ?
#
loop_
_entity_poly.entity_id
_entity_poly.type
_entity_poly.pdbx_seq_one_letter_code
_entity_poly.pdbx_strand_id
1 'polypeptide(L)'
;MIQPPRTISLLETSGLSPGRDAPGSGDGGGGRPWIGVRFVCAGAYVRVYRNVQGTGYLASCPKCGRRMRFRVGPGGTNSRFFDVSC
;
A
#
# COMPACT_ATOMS: atom_id res chain seq x y z
N MET A 1 -12.16 -54.10 -16.93
CA MET A 1 -13.13 -54.15 -15.81
C MET A 1 -12.41 -54.66 -14.55
N ILE A 2 -11.78 -53.78 -13.77
CA ILE A 2 -11.28 -54.06 -12.40
C ILE A 2 -11.42 -52.75 -11.59
N GLN A 3 -12.12 -52.83 -10.46
CA GLN A 3 -12.50 -51.76 -9.51
C GLN A 3 -11.30 -51.32 -8.60
N PRO A 4 -11.48 -50.56 -7.49
CA PRO A 4 -11.66 -49.11 -7.35
C PRO A 4 -10.66 -48.48 -6.32
N PRO A 5 -10.43 -47.15 -6.25
CA PRO A 5 -9.83 -46.55 -5.07
C PRO A 5 -10.90 -46.29 -4.00
N ARG A 6 -10.62 -46.84 -2.82
CA ARG A 6 -11.44 -46.86 -1.61
C ARG A 6 -11.69 -45.47 -1.04
N THR A 7 -12.94 -45.21 -0.70
CA THR A 7 -13.38 -44.24 0.31
C THR A 7 -12.55 -44.39 1.59
N ILE A 8 -11.83 -43.33 1.96
CA ILE A 8 -11.44 -43.09 3.35
C ILE A 8 -12.28 -41.90 3.83
N SER A 9 -13.28 -42.25 4.65
CA SER A 9 -13.95 -41.36 5.59
C SER A 9 -13.10 -41.25 6.86
N LEU A 10 -13.44 -40.25 7.70
CA LEU A 10 -12.97 -39.90 9.05
C LEU A 10 -11.88 -38.83 9.04
N LEU A 11 -11.95 -37.72 9.78
CA LEU A 11 -12.70 -37.40 11.00
C LEU A 11 -12.80 -35.86 11.13
N GLU A 12 -13.94 -35.38 11.63
CA GLU A 12 -14.18 -34.04 12.15
C GLU A 12 -13.04 -33.51 13.02
N THR A 13 -12.41 -32.42 12.59
CA THR A 13 -11.61 -31.58 13.48
C THR A 13 -12.53 -30.60 14.21
N SER A 14 -13.16 -31.11 15.26
CA SER A 14 -13.69 -30.29 16.34
C SER A 14 -12.59 -29.41 16.93
N GLY A 15 -12.81 -28.09 16.94
CA GLY A 15 -12.23 -27.19 17.94
C GLY A 15 -10.84 -26.62 17.64
N LEU A 16 -10.79 -25.56 16.84
CA LEU A 16 -9.84 -24.47 17.09
C LEU A 16 -10.55 -23.14 16.82
N SER A 17 -11.11 -22.56 17.87
CA SER A 17 -11.40 -21.14 17.92
C SER A 17 -10.10 -20.36 18.09
N PRO A 18 -9.64 -19.55 17.13
CA PRO A 18 -8.67 -18.51 17.44
C PRO A 18 -9.43 -17.37 18.12
N GLY A 19 -9.51 -17.42 19.44
CA GLY A 19 -9.66 -16.21 20.24
C GLY A 19 -8.43 -15.34 20.02
N ARG A 20 -8.54 -14.34 19.16
CA ARG A 20 -7.61 -13.22 19.03
C ARG A 20 -8.40 -11.96 18.71
N ASP A 21 -8.94 -11.37 19.74
CA ASP A 21 -9.14 -9.93 19.88
C ASP A 21 -7.84 -9.23 19.44
N ALA A 22 -7.82 -8.72 18.22
CA ALA A 22 -6.73 -7.93 17.69
C ALA A 22 -7.17 -6.45 17.60
N PRO A 23 -6.88 -5.60 18.60
CA PRO A 23 -6.82 -4.17 18.39
C PRO A 23 -5.44 -3.86 17.79
N GLY A 24 -5.32 -4.07 16.48
CA GLY A 24 -4.12 -3.75 15.72
C GLY A 24 -4.52 -3.11 14.41
N SER A 25 -5.09 -1.90 14.48
CA SER A 25 -5.21 -1.04 13.30
C SER A 25 -3.82 -0.93 12.67
N GLY A 26 -3.68 -1.51 11.48
CA GLY A 26 -2.40 -1.74 10.84
C GLY A 26 -1.62 -0.45 10.58
N ASP A 27 -0.62 -0.20 11.42
CA ASP A 27 0.59 0.54 11.05
C ASP A 27 1.78 -0.40 11.28
N GLY A 28 1.75 -1.53 10.57
CA GLY A 28 2.79 -2.55 10.63
C GLY A 28 4.06 -2.09 9.92
N GLY A 29 5.12 -1.85 10.68
CA GLY A 29 6.49 -2.18 10.31
C GLY A 29 7.12 -1.44 9.10
N GLY A 30 7.83 -0.34 9.38
CA GLY A 30 9.24 -0.23 8.97
C GLY A 30 9.59 0.30 7.57
N GLY A 31 8.73 1.08 6.91
CA GLY A 31 9.07 1.73 5.63
C GLY A 31 8.81 3.24 5.64
N ARG A 32 9.74 4.05 5.12
CA ARG A 32 9.50 5.50 4.95
C ARG A 32 8.23 5.70 4.10
N PRO A 33 7.22 6.43 4.60
CA PRO A 33 5.97 6.60 3.87
C PRO A 33 6.26 7.27 2.53
N TRP A 34 5.64 6.76 1.48
CA TRP A 34 5.83 7.21 0.11
C TRP A 34 4.48 7.43 -0.55
N ILE A 35 4.45 8.38 -1.47
CA ILE A 35 3.36 8.58 -2.42
C ILE A 35 3.92 8.33 -3.81
N GLY A 36 3.07 7.97 -4.75
CA GLY A 36 3.40 7.97 -6.15
C GLY A 36 2.67 9.10 -6.87
N VAL A 37 3.40 9.76 -7.75
CA VAL A 37 2.95 10.94 -8.48
C VAL A 37 3.12 10.66 -9.96
N ARG A 38 2.00 10.58 -10.68
CA ARG A 38 1.98 10.47 -12.14
C ARG A 38 2.07 11.87 -12.72
N PHE A 39 3.18 12.18 -13.38
CA PHE A 39 3.31 13.39 -14.16
C PHE A 39 2.70 13.18 -15.54
N VAL A 40 1.51 13.73 -15.82
CA VAL A 40 0.88 13.58 -17.14
C VAL A 40 1.70 14.24 -18.26
N CYS A 41 2.49 15.27 -17.96
CA CYS A 41 3.39 15.91 -18.94
C CYS A 41 4.57 15.01 -19.40
N ALA A 42 5.05 14.14 -18.52
CA ALA A 42 6.13 13.20 -18.79
C ALA A 42 5.63 11.79 -19.10
N GLY A 43 4.37 11.48 -18.78
CA GLY A 43 3.83 10.11 -18.83
C GLY A 43 4.49 9.18 -17.81
N ALA A 44 5.25 9.72 -16.85
CA ALA A 44 6.08 8.97 -15.93
C ALA A 44 5.48 8.93 -14.52
N TYR A 45 5.60 7.78 -13.88
CA TYR A 45 5.21 7.59 -12.50
C TYR A 45 6.43 7.71 -11.59
N VAL A 46 6.41 8.71 -10.70
CA VAL A 46 7.53 8.98 -9.80
C VAL A 46 7.14 8.61 -8.37
N ARG A 47 7.96 7.77 -7.74
CA ARG A 47 7.80 7.45 -6.32
C ARG A 47 8.50 8.51 -5.48
N VAL A 48 7.74 9.15 -4.60
CA VAL A 48 8.19 10.25 -3.78
C VAL A 48 8.10 9.86 -2.32
N TYR A 49 9.24 9.86 -1.64
CA TYR A 49 9.30 9.57 -0.21
C TYR A 49 8.98 10.83 0.59
N ARG A 50 8.38 10.63 1.77
CA ARG A 50 8.19 11.70 2.74
C ARG A 50 9.55 12.26 3.17
N ASN A 51 9.62 13.57 3.34
CA ASN A 51 10.80 14.21 3.93
C ASN A 51 11.05 13.67 5.36
N VAL A 52 12.29 13.74 5.83
CA VAL A 52 12.72 13.35 7.18
C VAL A 52 11.91 14.09 8.25
N GLN A 53 11.61 15.36 8.00
CA GLN A 53 10.79 16.21 8.88
C GLN A 53 9.30 15.81 8.93
N GLY A 54 8.86 14.92 8.04
CA GLY A 54 7.47 14.47 8.00
C GLY A 54 6.46 15.50 7.46
N THR A 55 6.92 16.71 7.14
CA THR A 55 6.08 17.87 6.76
C THR A 55 5.46 17.78 5.36
N GLY A 56 5.97 16.89 4.50
CA GLY A 56 5.47 16.76 3.14
C GLY A 56 6.29 15.84 2.24
N TYR A 57 5.86 15.78 0.98
CA TYR A 57 6.49 15.05 -0.12
C TYR A 57 6.94 16.06 -1.18
N LEU A 58 8.13 15.84 -1.75
CA LEU A 58 8.68 16.68 -2.81
C LEU A 58 8.82 15.85 -4.09
N ALA A 59 7.89 16.03 -5.02
CA ALA A 59 7.94 15.40 -6.32
C ALA A 59 8.70 16.31 -7.30
N SER A 60 9.44 15.71 -8.23
CA SER A 60 10.09 16.43 -9.32
C SER A 60 9.80 15.74 -10.65
N CYS A 61 9.36 16.50 -11.64
CA CYS A 61 9.14 15.98 -12.98
C CYS A 61 10.50 15.74 -13.67
N PRO A 62 10.77 14.53 -14.19
CA PRO A 62 12.02 14.22 -14.90
C PRO A 62 12.15 14.92 -16.26
N LYS A 63 11.03 15.35 -16.86
CA LYS A 63 11.00 16.00 -18.18
C LYS A 63 11.09 17.52 -18.10
N CYS A 64 10.32 18.12 -17.19
CA CYS A 64 10.16 19.57 -17.09
C CYS A 64 11.02 20.19 -15.97
N GLY A 65 11.54 19.38 -15.04
CA GLY A 65 12.25 19.87 -13.85
C GLY A 65 11.37 20.57 -12.81
N ARG A 66 10.04 20.63 -13.01
CA ARG A 66 9.11 21.27 -12.09
C ARG A 66 9.00 20.49 -10.80
N ARG A 67 9.08 21.20 -9.67
CA ARG A 67 8.96 20.62 -8.32
C ARG A 67 7.56 20.86 -7.77
N MET A 68 6.89 19.79 -7.35
CA MET A 68 5.59 19.83 -6.69
C MET A 68 5.74 19.43 -5.23
N ARG A 69 5.16 20.24 -4.33
CA ARG A 69 5.21 20.02 -2.88
C ARG A 69 3.83 19.60 -2.40
N PHE A 70 3.74 18.39 -1.85
CA PHE A 70 2.52 17.90 -1.21
C PHE A 70 2.70 18.01 0.30
N ARG A 71 1.89 18.83 0.97
CA ARG A 71 1.95 18.99 2.43
C ARG A 71 1.15 17.88 3.11
N VAL A 72 1.65 17.42 4.25
CA VAL A 72 0.92 16.50 5.14
C VAL A 72 0.37 17.31 6.30
N GLY A 73 -0.94 17.25 6.53
CA GLY A 73 -1.60 17.98 7.61
C GLY A 73 -2.93 17.33 8.02
N PRO A 74 -3.55 17.78 9.13
CA PRO A 74 -4.86 17.33 9.55
C PRO A 74 -5.91 17.67 8.47
N GLY A 75 -6.68 16.68 8.03
CA GLY A 75 -7.54 16.78 6.84
C GLY A 75 -6.87 16.34 5.53
N GLY A 76 -5.65 15.81 5.61
CA GLY A 76 -4.97 15.17 4.49
C GLY A 76 -5.74 13.94 3.98
N THR A 77 -5.45 13.57 2.75
CA THR A 77 -6.07 12.42 2.08
C THR A 77 -5.21 11.17 2.26
N ASN A 78 -5.85 10.00 2.41
CA ASN A 78 -5.17 8.70 2.48
C ASN A 78 -4.74 8.15 1.10
N SER A 79 -5.09 8.86 0.02
CA SER A 79 -4.65 8.53 -1.34
C SER A 79 -3.13 8.63 -1.44
N ARG A 80 -2.54 7.57 -1.97
CA ARG A 80 -1.10 7.43 -2.19
C ARG A 80 -0.71 7.70 -3.64
N PHE A 81 -1.69 7.85 -4.54
CA PHE A 81 -1.52 8.01 -5.98
C PHE A 81 -2.11 9.36 -6.37
N PHE A 82 -1.31 10.22 -7.00
CA PHE A 82 -1.74 11.54 -7.48
C PHE A 82 -1.36 11.69 -8.95
N ASP A 83 -2.28 12.13 -9.78
CA ASP A 83 -1.96 12.63 -11.11
C ASP A 83 -1.80 14.15 -11.07
N VAL A 84 -0.73 14.65 -11.68
CA VAL A 84 -0.46 16.09 -11.75
C VAL A 84 -0.03 16.48 -13.16
N SER A 85 -0.69 17.52 -13.68
CA SER A 85 -0.19 18.30 -14.79
C SER A 85 0.87 19.28 -14.29
N CYS A 86 1.93 19.40 -15.08
CA CYS A 86 3.04 20.31 -14.82
C CYS A 86 2.76 21.68 -15.43
#